data_AF-A0A9X9F337-F1
#
_entry.id   AF-A0A9X9F337-F1
#
_cell.length_a   1.000
_cell.length_b   1.000
_cell.length_c   1.000
_cell.angle_alpha   90.00
_cell.angle_beta   90.00
_cell.angle_gamma   90.00
#
_symmetry.space_group_name_H-M   'P 1'
#
loop_
_entity.id
_entity.type
_entity.pdbx_description
1 polymer ?
#
loop_
_entity_poly.entity_id
_entity_poly.type
_entity_poly.pdbx_seq_one_letter_code
_entity_poly.pdbx_strand_id
1 'polypeptide(L)'
;MKPSKFQKKQIAAVGLAAATVAGIYGYNHFAVENAVKPTKIVVAAKDIPAHTEIKEDMLVERTLPGDAIPPNALRVNKKDVVGKWTNDGQPITANSYLFKNKVVKKEELPDSAILNLKDGEVAFPLLVDLETSSGNSIIPNTYVDLYFKQVVKE
;
A
#
# COMPACT_ATOMS: atom_id res chain seq x y z
N MET A 1 -25.11 54.53 20.13
CA MET A 1 -26.58 54.53 20.33
C MET A 1 -27.02 53.19 20.86
N LYS A 2 -27.81 53.13 21.95
CA LYS A 2 -28.38 51.86 22.46
C LYS A 2 -29.45 51.37 21.47
N PRO A 3 -29.45 50.08 21.08
CA PRO A 3 -30.44 49.56 20.13
C PRO A 3 -31.85 49.66 20.71
N SER A 4 -32.82 50.04 19.88
CA SER A 4 -34.23 50.15 20.25
C SER A 4 -34.82 48.78 20.63
N LYS A 5 -35.95 48.75 21.36
CA LYS A 5 -36.63 47.49 21.71
C LYS A 5 -36.95 46.63 20.47
N PHE A 6 -37.20 47.24 19.32
CA PHE A 6 -37.45 46.54 18.05
C PHE A 6 -36.17 45.94 17.46
N GLN A 7 -35.07 46.70 17.46
CA GLN A 7 -33.76 46.22 16.99
C GLN A 7 -33.24 45.05 17.83
N LYS A 8 -33.46 45.06 19.16
CA LYS A 8 -33.09 43.93 20.04
C LYS A 8 -33.83 42.63 19.68
N LYS A 9 -35.11 42.72 19.31
CA LYS A 9 -35.91 41.56 18.86
C LYS A 9 -35.42 41.03 17.51
N GLN A 10 -35.07 41.93 16.58
CA GLN A 10 -34.48 41.54 15.29
C GLN A 10 -33.12 40.86 15.45
N ILE A 11 -32.23 41.40 16.29
CA ILE A 11 -30.93 40.79 16.59
C ILE A 11 -31.12 39.41 17.23
N ALA A 12 -32.06 39.26 18.17
CA ALA A 12 -32.36 37.97 18.79
C ALA A 12 -32.91 36.95 17.76
N ALA A 13 -33.81 37.38 16.87
CA ALA A 13 -34.37 36.53 15.83
C ALA A 13 -33.30 36.07 14.82
N VAL A 14 -32.41 36.97 14.39
CA VAL A 14 -31.28 36.64 13.50
C VAL A 14 -30.29 35.71 14.20
N GLY A 15 -29.98 35.94 15.47
CA GLY A 15 -29.12 35.07 16.26
C GLY A 15 -29.68 33.66 16.41
N LEU A 16 -30.98 33.53 16.66
CA LEU A 16 -31.66 32.24 16.72
C LEU A 16 -31.61 31.52 15.37
N ALA A 17 -31.91 32.21 14.27
CA ALA A 17 -31.84 31.64 12.93
C ALA A 17 -30.41 31.17 12.58
N ALA A 18 -29.40 31.97 12.89
CA ALA A 18 -28.00 31.60 12.69
C ALA A 18 -27.59 30.37 13.52
N ALA A 19 -28.02 30.30 14.79
CA ALA A 19 -27.77 29.16 15.65
C ALA A 19 -28.45 27.88 15.13
N THR A 20 -29.68 27.98 14.61
CA THR A 20 -30.38 26.85 13.99
C THR A 20 -29.65 26.35 12.74
N VAL A 21 -29.21 27.25 11.86
CA VAL A 21 -28.44 26.86 10.65
C VAL A 21 -27.12 26.21 11.04
N ALA A 22 -26.38 26.79 11.98
CA ALA A 22 -25.13 26.22 12.48
C ALA A 22 -25.34 24.84 13.13
N GLY A 23 -26.42 24.67 13.90
CA GLY A 23 -26.79 23.40 14.52
C GLY A 23 -27.11 22.31 13.49
N ILE A 24 -27.90 22.65 12.47
CA ILE A 24 -28.22 21.72 11.36
C ILE A 24 -26.95 21.34 10.61
N TYR A 25 -26.08 22.30 10.29
CA TYR A 25 -24.81 22.03 9.61
C TYR A 25 -23.91 21.13 10.46
N GLY A 26 -23.72 21.45 11.74
CA GLY A 26 -22.89 20.67 12.66
C GLY A 26 -23.40 19.25 12.85
N TYR A 27 -24.72 19.08 13.02
CA TYR A 27 -25.33 17.76 13.12
C TYR A 27 -25.17 16.95 11.82
N ASN A 28 -25.45 17.55 10.66
CA ASN A 28 -25.27 16.85 9.38
C ASN A 28 -23.80 16.47 9.14
N HIS A 29 -22.86 17.38 9.43
CA HIS A 29 -21.44 17.09 9.30
C HIS A 29 -21.02 15.91 10.18
N PHE A 30 -21.41 15.92 11.45
CA PHE A 30 -21.11 14.85 12.40
C PHE A 30 -21.80 13.53 12.03
N ALA A 31 -23.07 13.58 11.62
CA ALA A 31 -23.82 12.39 11.21
C ALA A 31 -23.21 11.75 9.96
N VAL A 32 -22.82 12.54 8.97
CA VAL A 32 -22.16 12.06 7.74
C VAL A 32 -20.79 11.48 8.06
N GLU A 33 -19.99 12.15 8.88
CA GLU A 33 -18.65 11.69 9.25
C GLU A 33 -18.70 10.33 9.98
N ASN A 34 -19.65 10.17 10.91
CA ASN A 34 -19.85 8.92 11.63
C ASN A 34 -20.40 7.78 10.76
N ALA A 35 -21.28 8.10 9.80
CA ALA A 35 -21.87 7.11 8.92
C ALA A 35 -20.90 6.63 7.84
N VAL A 36 -20.14 7.56 7.25
CA VAL A 36 -19.26 7.27 6.09
C VAL A 36 -17.87 6.83 6.53
N LYS A 37 -17.41 7.23 7.73
CA LYS A 37 -16.06 6.94 8.27
C LYS A 37 -14.97 7.15 7.21
N PRO A 38 -14.80 8.39 6.72
CA PRO A 38 -13.90 8.67 5.62
C PRO A 38 -12.49 8.18 5.95
N THR A 39 -12.01 7.24 5.15
CA THR A 39 -10.73 6.56 5.35
C THR A 39 -9.83 6.88 4.18
N LYS A 40 -8.64 7.39 4.49
CA LYS A 40 -7.60 7.66 3.49
C LYS A 40 -6.86 6.37 3.18
N ILE A 41 -6.83 6.00 1.91
CA ILE A 41 -6.12 4.81 1.43
C ILE A 41 -5.29 5.11 0.20
N VAL A 42 -4.40 4.20 -0.14
CA VAL A 42 -3.65 4.21 -1.39
C VAL A 42 -4.27 3.23 -2.39
N VAL A 43 -4.42 3.69 -3.64
CA VAL A 43 -4.85 2.89 -4.79
C VAL A 43 -3.85 3.04 -5.93
N ALA A 44 -3.92 2.14 -6.91
CA ALA A 44 -3.08 2.20 -8.09
C ALA A 44 -3.48 3.40 -8.98
N ALA A 45 -2.52 4.24 -9.34
CA ALA A 45 -2.73 5.36 -10.27
C ALA A 45 -2.69 4.91 -11.74
N LYS A 46 -1.95 3.85 -12.03
CA LYS A 46 -1.78 3.23 -13.35
C LYS A 46 -1.64 1.71 -13.20
N ASP A 47 -1.62 1.00 -14.32
CA ASP A 47 -1.36 -0.44 -14.31
C ASP A 47 0.06 -0.71 -13.78
N ILE A 48 0.15 -1.58 -12.78
CA ILE A 48 1.39 -2.08 -12.21
C ILE A 48 1.49 -3.55 -12.64
N PRO A 49 2.45 -3.90 -13.51
CA PRO A 49 2.67 -5.28 -13.94
C PRO A 49 2.93 -6.20 -12.74
N ALA A 50 2.77 -7.51 -12.96
CA ALA A 50 3.26 -8.50 -12.01
C ALA A 50 4.80 -8.40 -11.91
N HIS A 51 5.37 -8.86 -10.80
CA HIS A 51 6.82 -8.89 -10.61
C HIS A 51 7.50 -7.52 -10.82
N THR A 52 6.95 -6.46 -10.22
CA THR A 52 7.45 -5.10 -10.41
C THR A 52 7.53 -4.37 -9.07
N GLU A 53 8.61 -3.61 -8.88
CA GLU A 53 8.76 -2.70 -7.75
C GLU A 53 7.70 -1.60 -7.80
N ILE A 54 6.96 -1.43 -6.71
CA ILE A 54 5.94 -0.40 -6.56
C ILE A 54 6.62 0.92 -6.23
N LYS A 55 6.48 1.89 -7.14
CA LYS A 55 7.04 3.23 -7.03
C LYS A 55 5.97 4.26 -6.65
N GLU A 56 6.40 5.40 -6.12
CA GLU A 56 5.49 6.43 -5.62
C GLU A 56 4.56 7.03 -6.70
N ASP A 57 5.05 7.12 -7.94
CA ASP A 57 4.31 7.60 -9.11
C ASP A 57 3.24 6.60 -9.60
N MET A 58 3.31 5.35 -9.15
CA MET A 58 2.30 4.32 -9.43
C MET A 58 1.10 4.39 -8.47
N LEU A 59 1.17 5.25 -7.46
CA LEU A 59 0.24 5.28 -6.34
C LEU A 59 -0.47 6.62 -6.22
N VAL A 60 -1.75 6.59 -5.90
CA VAL A 60 -2.54 7.79 -5.57
C VAL A 60 -3.31 7.59 -4.28
N GLU A 61 -3.34 8.63 -3.45
CA GLU A 61 -4.13 8.63 -2.23
C GLU A 61 -5.55 9.08 -2.53
N ARG A 62 -6.53 8.35 -1.98
CA ARG A 62 -7.95 8.66 -2.12
C ARG A 62 -8.62 8.52 -0.75
N THR A 63 -9.59 9.39 -0.49
CA THR A 63 -10.48 9.28 0.67
C THR A 63 -11.76 8.61 0.22
N LEU A 64 -12.06 7.45 0.81
CA LEU A 64 -13.25 6.66 0.50
C LEU A 64 -14.04 6.37 1.78
N PRO A 65 -15.34 6.05 1.67
CA PRO A 65 -16.09 5.52 2.79
C PRO A 65 -15.40 4.27 3.38
N GLY A 66 -15.24 4.20 4.69
CA GLY A 66 -14.53 3.11 5.36
C GLY A 66 -15.12 1.73 5.04
N ASP A 67 -16.46 1.66 4.97
CA ASP A 67 -17.22 0.45 4.69
C ASP A 67 -17.16 0.03 3.21
N ALA A 68 -16.78 0.94 2.30
CA ALA A 68 -16.58 0.62 0.88
C ALA A 68 -15.24 -0.07 0.61
N ILE A 69 -14.32 -0.05 1.58
CA ILE A 69 -12.98 -0.64 1.45
C ILE A 69 -13.06 -2.14 1.76
N PRO A 70 -12.71 -3.02 0.80
CA PRO A 70 -12.72 -4.46 1.04
C PRO A 70 -11.85 -4.87 2.25
N PRO A 71 -12.23 -5.90 3.02
CA PRO A 71 -11.46 -6.34 4.20
C PRO A 71 -10.00 -6.71 3.92
N ASN A 72 -9.73 -7.24 2.72
CA ASN A 72 -8.39 -7.66 2.26
C ASN A 72 -7.59 -6.55 1.58
N ALA A 73 -8.19 -5.38 1.34
CA ALA A 73 -7.49 -4.22 0.83
C ALA A 73 -6.58 -3.61 1.91
N LEU A 74 -5.43 -3.10 1.48
CA LEU A 74 -4.47 -2.43 2.35
C LEU A 74 -5.00 -1.05 2.73
N ARG A 75 -5.11 -0.80 4.04
CA ARG A 75 -5.44 0.52 4.62
C ARG A 75 -4.15 1.16 5.14
N VAL A 76 -3.26 1.50 4.21
CA VAL A 76 -1.91 1.97 4.51
C VAL A 76 -1.59 3.23 3.71
N ASN A 77 -0.53 3.94 4.10
CA ASN A 77 -0.05 5.11 3.38
C ASN A 77 0.96 4.71 2.30
N LYS A 78 1.32 5.65 1.42
CA LYS A 78 2.27 5.38 0.33
C LYS A 78 3.60 4.80 0.84
N LYS A 79 4.11 5.34 1.95
CA LYS A 79 5.38 4.92 2.57
C LYS A 79 5.43 3.44 2.96
N ASP A 80 4.27 2.83 3.23
CA ASP A 80 4.19 1.43 3.63
C ASP A 80 4.17 0.45 2.43
N VAL A 81 4.04 0.99 1.22
CA VAL A 81 3.90 0.23 -0.04
C VAL A 81 5.06 0.50 -0.99
N VAL A 82 5.60 1.72 -1.01
CA VAL A 82 6.74 2.07 -1.86
C VAL A 82 7.94 1.16 -1.52
N GLY A 83 8.57 0.61 -2.56
CA GLY A 83 9.68 -0.35 -2.43
C GLY A 83 9.25 -1.80 -2.20
N LYS A 84 7.94 -2.06 -1.99
CA LYS A 84 7.38 -3.41 -2.08
C LYS A 84 7.21 -3.83 -3.53
N TRP A 85 6.93 -5.10 -3.74
CA TRP A 85 6.82 -5.70 -5.06
C TRP A 85 5.43 -6.27 -5.31
N THR A 86 5.03 -6.29 -6.57
CA THR A 86 3.87 -7.07 -6.98
C THR A 86 4.21 -8.54 -7.08
N ASN A 87 3.33 -9.40 -6.56
CA ASN A 87 3.52 -10.85 -6.59
C ASN A 87 3.49 -11.40 -8.04
N ASP A 88 4.10 -12.55 -8.25
CA ASP A 88 4.18 -13.20 -9.56
C ASP A 88 2.79 -13.56 -10.09
N GLY A 89 2.57 -13.27 -11.37
CA GLY A 89 1.27 -13.47 -12.03
C GLY A 89 0.12 -12.62 -11.49
N GLN A 90 0.38 -11.64 -10.60
CA GLN A 90 -0.65 -10.81 -9.98
C GLN A 90 -0.48 -9.33 -10.34
N PRO A 91 -0.88 -8.90 -11.55
CA PRO A 91 -0.89 -7.49 -11.89
C PRO A 91 -1.94 -6.73 -11.07
N ILE A 92 -1.72 -5.43 -10.91
CA ILE A 92 -2.62 -4.48 -10.27
C ILE A 92 -3.06 -3.47 -11.34
N THR A 93 -4.37 -3.41 -11.62
CA THR A 93 -4.90 -2.50 -12.64
C THR A 93 -5.05 -1.07 -12.10
N ALA A 94 -5.05 -0.09 -12.98
CA ALA A 94 -5.29 1.30 -12.64
C ALA A 94 -6.61 1.46 -11.86
N ASN A 95 -6.62 2.40 -10.91
CA ASN A 95 -7.71 2.69 -9.98
C ASN A 95 -8.17 1.52 -9.09
N SER A 96 -7.43 0.42 -9.03
CA SER A 96 -7.76 -0.70 -8.14
C SER A 96 -7.14 -0.56 -6.75
N TYR A 97 -7.76 -1.23 -5.78
CA TYR A 97 -7.22 -1.38 -4.44
C TYR A 97 -5.94 -2.23 -4.44
N LEU A 98 -5.04 -1.89 -3.54
CA LEU A 98 -3.89 -2.74 -3.25
C LEU A 98 -4.33 -3.84 -2.27
N PHE A 99 -4.20 -5.10 -2.67
CA PHE A 99 -4.59 -6.23 -1.83
C PHE A 99 -3.37 -6.87 -1.16
N LYS A 100 -3.56 -7.39 0.06
CA LYS A 100 -2.49 -8.02 0.86
C LYS A 100 -1.72 -9.13 0.13
N ASN A 101 -2.40 -9.90 -0.72
CA ASN A 101 -1.80 -11.02 -1.48
C ASN A 101 -1.08 -10.60 -2.77
N LYS A 102 -1.28 -9.34 -3.21
CA LYS A 102 -0.65 -8.81 -4.41
C LYS A 102 0.58 -7.97 -4.12
N VAL A 103 0.73 -7.48 -2.89
CA VAL A 103 1.84 -6.63 -2.46
C VAL A 103 2.67 -7.38 -1.44
N VAL A 104 3.86 -7.79 -1.84
CA VAL A 104 4.79 -8.60 -1.04
C VAL A 104 6.08 -7.84 -0.81
N LYS A 105 6.84 -8.24 0.21
CA LYS A 105 8.19 -7.71 0.38
C LYS A 105 9.11 -8.30 -0.69
N LYS A 106 10.19 -7.59 -1.01
CA LYS A 106 11.20 -8.07 -1.96
C LYS A 106 11.76 -9.44 -1.55
N GLU A 107 11.96 -9.65 -0.25
CA GLU A 107 12.52 -10.89 0.31
C GLU A 107 11.55 -12.08 0.26
N GLU A 108 10.27 -11.83 0.02
CA GLU A 108 9.23 -12.86 -0.07
C GLU A 108 9.08 -13.39 -1.51
N LEU A 109 9.76 -12.76 -2.50
CA LEU A 109 9.78 -13.23 -3.88
C LEU A 109 10.66 -14.49 -4.02
N PRO A 110 10.26 -15.46 -4.88
CA PRO A 110 11.01 -16.71 -5.06
C PRO A 110 12.42 -16.50 -5.63
N ASP A 111 12.62 -15.42 -6.39
CA ASP A 111 13.87 -15.01 -7.00
C ASP A 111 14.53 -13.82 -6.29
N SER A 112 14.12 -13.53 -5.05
CA SER A 112 14.65 -12.43 -4.24
C SER A 112 16.18 -12.43 -4.13
N ALA A 113 16.81 -13.62 -4.13
CA ALA A 113 18.25 -13.78 -4.14
C ALA A 113 18.91 -13.15 -5.38
N ILE A 114 18.28 -13.27 -6.55
CA ILE A 114 18.76 -12.69 -7.80
C ILE A 114 18.55 -11.17 -7.77
N LEU A 115 17.41 -10.72 -7.30
CA LEU A 115 17.10 -9.28 -7.18
C LEU A 115 18.02 -8.54 -6.20
N ASN A 116 18.69 -9.26 -5.30
CA ASN A 116 19.62 -8.71 -4.31
C ASN A 116 21.08 -8.68 -4.78
N LEU A 117 21.38 -9.18 -5.97
CA LEU A 117 22.72 -9.08 -6.56
C LEU A 117 23.11 -7.61 -6.74
N LYS A 118 24.34 -7.29 -6.35
CA LYS A 118 24.96 -5.98 -6.57
C LYS A 118 25.53 -5.89 -7.98
N ASP A 119 25.85 -4.67 -8.40
CA ASP A 119 26.54 -4.44 -9.67
C ASP A 119 27.84 -5.27 -9.75
N GLY A 120 27.95 -6.08 -10.79
CA GLY A 120 29.08 -6.99 -11.01
C GLY A 120 28.93 -8.38 -10.40
N GLU A 121 27.91 -8.62 -9.57
CA GLU A 121 27.55 -9.96 -9.11
C GLU A 121 26.69 -10.69 -10.16
N VAL A 122 26.88 -12.00 -10.31
CA VAL A 122 26.16 -12.82 -11.28
C VAL A 122 25.56 -14.06 -10.60
N ALA A 123 24.34 -14.41 -10.99
CA ALA A 123 23.75 -15.68 -10.61
C ALA A 123 24.43 -16.80 -11.41
N PHE A 124 25.01 -17.78 -10.72
CA PHE A 124 25.62 -18.95 -11.34
C PHE A 124 24.75 -20.19 -11.05
N PRO A 125 23.96 -20.68 -12.02
CA PRO A 125 23.14 -21.87 -11.82
C PRO A 125 24.03 -23.12 -11.78
N LEU A 126 23.91 -23.90 -10.71
CA LEU A 126 24.55 -25.20 -10.58
C LEU A 126 23.54 -26.29 -10.95
N LEU A 127 23.94 -27.20 -11.85
CA LEU A 127 23.18 -28.42 -12.09
C LEU A 127 23.29 -29.31 -10.85
N VAL A 128 22.16 -29.51 -10.18
CA VAL A 128 22.04 -30.37 -9.00
C VAL A 128 20.98 -31.42 -9.25
N ASP A 129 21.12 -32.57 -8.60
CA ASP A 129 20.16 -33.67 -8.62
C ASP A 129 19.53 -33.79 -7.23
N LEU A 130 18.20 -33.94 -7.16
CA LEU A 130 17.47 -34.07 -5.90
C LEU A 130 17.88 -35.31 -5.10
N GLU A 131 18.32 -36.39 -5.77
CA GLU A 131 18.72 -37.63 -5.09
C GLU A 131 20.11 -37.53 -4.45
N THR A 132 21.01 -36.75 -5.04
CA THR A 132 22.42 -36.67 -4.62
C THR A 132 22.81 -35.32 -4.01
N SER A 133 21.93 -34.31 -4.09
CA SER A 133 22.18 -32.98 -3.53
C SER A 133 21.29 -32.67 -2.33
N SER A 134 21.85 -31.91 -1.40
CA SER A 134 21.11 -31.28 -0.31
C SER A 134 20.31 -30.04 -0.79
N GLY A 135 19.81 -30.05 -2.04
CA GLY A 135 19.20 -28.88 -2.69
C GLY A 135 18.00 -28.29 -1.93
N ASN A 136 17.28 -29.11 -1.17
CA ASN A 136 16.18 -28.68 -0.29
C ASN A 136 16.61 -28.35 1.15
N SER A 137 17.89 -28.50 1.50
CA SER A 137 18.42 -28.25 2.85
C SER A 137 19.12 -26.90 2.98
N ILE A 138 19.42 -26.22 1.87
CA ILE A 138 20.03 -24.89 1.88
C ILE A 138 18.92 -23.86 2.05
N ILE A 139 18.92 -23.19 3.19
CA ILE A 139 17.98 -22.10 3.50
C ILE A 139 18.75 -20.76 3.59
N PRO A 140 18.06 -19.61 3.56
CA PRO A 140 18.73 -18.32 3.75
C PRO A 140 19.57 -18.30 5.03
N ASN A 141 20.78 -17.72 4.94
CA ASN A 141 21.81 -17.68 5.99
C ASN A 141 22.51 -19.01 6.33
N THR A 142 22.36 -20.05 5.49
CA THR A 142 23.20 -21.24 5.57
C THR A 142 24.59 -20.97 4.98
N TYR A 143 25.65 -21.29 5.72
CA TYR A 143 27.02 -21.29 5.20
C TYR A 143 27.26 -22.59 4.41
N VAL A 144 27.81 -22.46 3.20
CA VAL A 144 28.08 -23.58 2.30
C VAL A 144 29.51 -23.49 1.79
N ASP A 145 30.27 -24.57 1.93
CA ASP A 145 31.60 -24.68 1.33
C ASP A 145 31.47 -25.10 -0.14
N LEU A 146 32.01 -24.29 -1.04
CA LEU A 146 32.00 -24.56 -2.48
C LEU A 146 33.36 -25.15 -2.90
N TYR A 147 33.34 -26.39 -3.36
CA TYR A 147 34.51 -27.07 -3.92
C TYR A 147 34.47 -27.02 -5.44
N PHE A 148 35.37 -26.26 -6.04
CA PHE A 148 35.50 -26.15 -7.49
C PHE A 148 36.64 -27.04 -8.00
N LYS A 149 36.37 -27.89 -8.98
CA LYS A 149 37.38 -28.68 -9.69
C LYS A 149 37.35 -28.30 -11.16
N GLN A 150 38.46 -27.77 -11.66
CA GLN A 150 38.66 -27.47 -13.08
C GLN A 150 39.77 -28.34 -13.66
N VAL A 151 39.59 -28.75 -14.93
CA VAL A 151 40.68 -29.33 -15.72
C VAL A 151 41.35 -28.18 -16.46
N VAL A 152 42.60 -27.88 -16.12
CA VAL A 152 43.43 -26.94 -16.88
C VAL A 152 43.99 -27.69 -18.08
N LYS A 153 43.65 -27.26 -19.29
CA LYS A 153 44.32 -27.73 -20.50
C LYS A 153 45.57 -26.88 -20.70
N GLU A 154 46.73 -27.54 -20.82
CA GLU A 154 47.99 -26.94 -21.27
C GLU A 154 47.91 -26.47 -22.73
#